data_AF-A0A0F9EBB6-F1
#
_entry.id   AF-A0A0F9EBB6-F1
#
_cell.length_a   1.000
_cell.length_b   1.000
_cell.length_c   1.000
_cell.angle_alpha   90.00
_cell.angle_beta   90.00
_cell.angle_gamma   90.00
#
_symmetry.space_group_name_H-M   'P 1'
#
loop_
_entity.id
_entity.type
_entity.pdbx_description
1 polymer ?
#
loop_
_entity_poly.entity_id
_entity_poly.type
_entity_poly.pdbx_seq_one_letter_code
_entity_poly.pdbx_strand_id
1 'polypeptide(L)' 'MKWTPIAAIVCIAILEGIALFRGIDGAAFVPVVVALAGLGGYQLKVLRNKRNGGK' A
#
# COMPACT_ATOMS: atom_id res chain seq x y z
N MET A 1 -6.56 -18.65 -1.05
CA MET A 1 -5.32 -17.90 -1.35
C MET A 1 -5.67 -16.43 -1.43
N LYS A 2 -5.09 -15.57 -0.58
CA LYS A 2 -5.41 -14.14 -0.56
C LYS A 2 -4.56 -13.46 -1.64
N TRP A 3 -5.16 -13.17 -2.79
CA TRP A 3 -4.51 -12.49 -3.92
C TRP A 3 -4.43 -10.97 -3.75
N THR A 4 -5.08 -10.43 -2.72
CA THR A 4 -5.07 -9.01 -2.33
C THR A 4 -3.67 -8.37 -2.23
N PRO A 5 -2.65 -8.96 -1.58
CA PRO A 5 -1.32 -8.36 -1.52
C PRO A 5 -0.65 -8.30 -2.90
N ILE A 6 -0.84 -9.31 -3.74
CA ILE A 6 -0.27 -9.36 -5.09
C ILE A 6 -0.91 -8.26 -5.96
N ALA A 7 -2.22 -8.08 -5.88
CA ALA A 7 -2.92 -7.01 -6.59
C ALA A 7 -2.47 -5.61 -6.15
N ALA A 8 -2.21 -5.40 -4.86
CA ALA A 8 -1.71 -4.13 -4.34
C ALA A 8 -0.30 -3.82 -4.86
N ILE A 9 0.59 -4.81 -4.86
CA ILE A 9 1.97 -4.65 -5.38
C ILE A 9 1.96 -4.29 -6.86
N VAL A 10 1.15 -4.98 -7.67
CA VAL A 10 1.04 -4.71 -9.12
C VAL A 10 0.49 -3.30 -9.38
N CYS A 11 -0.51 -2.88 -8.61
CA CYS A 11 -1.10 -1.55 -8.76
C CYS A 11 -0.10 -0.43 -8.44
N ILE A 12 0.68 -0.59 -7.36
CA ILE A 12 1.75 0.35 -6.99
C ILE A 12 2.83 0.41 -8.06
N ALA A 13 3.28 -0.73 -8.59
CA ALA A 13 4.32 -0.80 -9.62
C ALA A 13 3.92 -0.08 -10.93
N ILE A 14 2.65 -0.18 -11.34
CA ILE A 14 2.14 0.54 -12.52
C ILE A 14 2.11 2.05 -12.27
N LEU A 15 1.62 2.48 -11.10
CA LEU A 15 1.60 3.90 -10.71
C LEU A 15 3.01 4.49 -10.64
N GLU A 16 3.96 3.74 -10.11
CA GLU A 16 5.38 4.12 -10.02
C GLU A 16 6.01 4.22 -11.43
N GLY A 17 5.73 3.27 -12.32
CA GLY A 17 6.17 3.31 -13.71
C GLY A 17 5.63 4.52 -14.48
N ILE A 18 4.36 4.89 -14.29
CA ILE A 18 3.75 6.08 -14.90
C ILE A 18 4.36 7.37 -14.33
N ALA A 19 4.67 7.40 -13.03
CA ALA A 19 5.31 8.55 -12.38
C ALA A 19 6.73 8.77 -12.93
N LEU A 20 7.52 7.70 -13.05
CA LEU A 20 8.85 7.75 -13.67
C LEU A 20 8.79 8.20 -15.13
N PHE A 21 7.79 7.74 -15.90
CA PHE A 21 7.60 8.16 -17.29
C PHE A 21 7.26 9.65 -17.42
N ARG A 22 6.62 10.24 -16.40
CA ARG A 22 6.35 11.69 -16.32
C ARG A 22 7.52 12.52 -15.79
N GLY A 23 8.66 11.89 -15.51
CA GLY A 23 9.83 12.58 -14.94
C GLY A 23 9.65 13.00 -13.49
N ILE A 24 8.64 12.48 -12.79
CA ILE A 24 8.58 12.59 -11.32
C ILE A 24 9.65 11.67 -10.77
N ASP A 25 10.55 12.25 -9.97
CA ASP A 25 11.58 11.51 -9.27
C ASP A 25 10.92 10.44 -8.40
N GLY A 26 11.22 9.16 -8.66
CA GLY A 26 10.61 8.03 -7.96
C GLY A 26 10.77 8.14 -6.44
N ALA A 27 11.83 8.83 -6.00
CA ALA A 27 12.09 9.17 -4.60
C ALA A 27 10.98 9.98 -3.92
N ALA A 28 10.19 10.77 -4.65
CA ALA A 28 9.07 11.55 -4.09
C ALA A 28 7.78 10.72 -3.94
N PHE A 29 7.63 9.66 -4.74
CA PHE A 29 6.44 8.80 -4.73
C PHE A 29 6.52 7.71 -3.65
N VAL A 30 7.72 7.17 -3.42
CA VAL A 30 8.03 6.19 -2.36
C VAL A 30 7.52 6.61 -0.98
N PRO A 31 7.78 7.82 -0.44
CA PRO A 31 7.30 8.21 0.89
C PRO A 31 5.77 8.30 0.96
N VAL A 32 5.09 8.67 -0.12
CA VAL A 32 3.62 8.72 -0.17
C VAL A 32 3.03 7.31 -0.13
N VAL A 33 3.59 6.38 -0.91
CA VAL A 33 3.17 4.97 -0.89
C VAL A 33 3.46 4.33 0.46
N VAL A 34 4.62 4.61 1.06
CA VAL A 34 4.98 4.13 2.41
C VAL A 34 4.04 4.70 3.47
N ALA A 35 3.68 5.98 3.39
CA ALA A 35 2.73 6.59 4.30
C ALA A 35 1.33 5.96 4.18
N LEU A 36 0.85 5.75 2.95
CA LEU A 36 -0.44 5.11 2.68
C LEU A 36 -0.45 3.62 3.09
N ALA A 37 0.64 2.89 2.83
CA ALA A 37 0.79 1.50 3.24
C ALA A 37 0.91 1.37 4.77
N GLY A 38 1.59 2.31 5.44
CA GLY A 38 1.68 2.38 6.90
C GLY A 38 0.32 2.68 7.54
N LEU A 39 -0.39 3.70 7.05
CA LEU A 39 -1.73 4.09 7.53
C LEU A 39 -2.78 3.00 7.22
N GLY A 40 -2.78 2.49 6.01
CA GLY A 40 -3.67 1.39 5.58
C GLY A 40 -3.38 0.10 6.35
N GLY A 41 -2.10 -0.21 6.56
CA GLY A 41 -1.65 -1.34 7.38
C GLY A 41 -2.06 -1.20 8.84
N TYR A 42 -1.99 0.01 9.42
CA TYR A 42 -2.46 0.30 10.78
C TYR A 42 -3.97 0.10 10.92
N GLN A 43 -4.79 0.68 10.01
CA GLN A 43 -6.23 0.45 10.02
C GLN A 43 -6.60 -1.01 9.83
N LEU A 44 -5.95 -1.71 8.90
CA LEU A 44 -6.14 -3.15 8.72
C LEU A 44 -5.73 -3.94 9.96
N LYS A 45 -4.70 -3.52 10.69
CA LYS A 45 -4.29 -4.12 11.97
C LYS A 45 -5.38 -3.93 13.03
N VAL A 46 -5.95 -2.73 13.15
CA VAL A 46 -7.06 -2.43 14.06
C VAL A 46 -8.29 -3.28 13.73
N LEU A 47 -8.70 -3.33 12.46
CA LEU A 47 -9.83 -4.14 12.00
C LEU A 47 -9.58 -5.64 12.16
N ARG A 48 -8.34 -6.11 11.93
CA ARG A 48 -7.93 -7.49 12.20
C ARG A 48 -7.98 -7.81 13.69
N ASN A 49 -7.51 -6.89 14.55
CA ASN A 49 -7.54 -7.07 15.99
C ASN A 49 -8.97 -7.12 16.53
N LYS A 50 -9.84 -6.23 16.05
CA LYS A 50 -11.28 -6.24 16.38
C LYS A 50 -11.98 -7.53 15.93
N ARG A 51 -11.58 -8.09 14.78
CA ARG A 51 -12.11 -9.36 14.25
C ARG A 51 -11.56 -10.61 14.97
N ASN A 52 -10.29 -10.59 15.38
CA ASN A 52 -9.63 -11.73 16.04
C ASN A 52 -9.74 -11.68 17.57
N GLY A 53 -10.21 -10.57 18.14
CA GLY A 53 -10.27 -10.29 19.57
C GLY A 53 -11.60 -9.70 20.01
N GLY A 54 -12.71 -10.36 19.64
CA GLY A 54 -13.91 -10.33 20.46
C GLY A 54 -13.70 -11.17 21.72
N LYS A 55 -12.91 -10.64 22.64
CA LYS A 55 -12.95 -10.90 24.08
C LYS A 55 -12.75 -9.57 24.78
#